data_AF-A0A1Y4TZ44-F1
#
_entry.id   AF-A0A1Y4TZ44-F1
#
_cell.length_a   1.000
_cell.length_b   1.000
_cell.length_c   1.000
_cell.angle_alpha   90.00
_cell.angle_beta   90.00
_cell.angle_gamma   90.00
#
_symmetry.space_group_name_H-M   'P 1'
#
loop_
_entity.id
_entity.type
_entity.pdbx_description
1 polymer ?
#
loop_
_entity_poly.entity_id
_entity_poly.type
_entity_poly.pdbx_seq_one_letter_code
_entity_poly.pdbx_strand_id
1 'polypeptide(L)'
;MIIIRLIEKLILLPVWIILVLLSLCIKLTVNLYGFVKGIFSFLLILLIIGTIVCYQDWIQVAVLLCIEIAAFLILFFGCFIEVAVDMLRGRVADRLLSW
;
A
#
# COMPACT_ATOMS: atom_id res chain seq x y z
N MET A 1 11.67 -31.85 23.63
CA MET A 1 11.98 -30.62 22.85
C MET A 1 11.35 -30.61 21.45
N ILE A 2 11.20 -31.77 20.77
CA ILE A 2 10.61 -31.86 19.43
C ILE A 2 9.09 -31.59 19.41
N ILE A 3 8.35 -32.08 20.42
CA ILE A 3 6.88 -31.96 20.50
C ILE A 3 6.41 -30.50 20.62
N ILE A 4 7.13 -29.67 21.39
CA ILE A 4 6.82 -28.24 21.55
C ILE A 4 7.04 -27.48 20.23
N ARG A 5 8.11 -27.79 19.49
CA ARG A 5 8.35 -27.23 18.14
C ARG A 5 7.26 -27.64 17.15
N LEU A 6 6.73 -28.86 17.27
CA LEU A 6 5.63 -29.34 16.42
C LEU A 6 4.32 -28.59 16.68
N ILE A 7 4.00 -28.34 17.96
CA ILE A 7 2.81 -27.58 18.37
C ILE A 7 2.92 -26.12 17.91
N GLU A 8 4.11 -25.52 18.04
CA GLU A 8 4.38 -24.17 17.53
C GLU A 8 4.15 -24.08 16.01
N LYS A 9 4.64 -25.05 15.23
CA LYS A 9 4.38 -25.09 13.78
C LYS A 9 2.90 -25.29 13.44
N LEU A 10 2.19 -26.12 14.19
CA LEU A 10 0.75 -26.35 13.98
C LEU A 10 -0.08 -25.07 14.19
N ILE A 11 0.33 -24.21 15.12
CA ILE A 11 -0.33 -22.92 15.40
C ILE A 11 0.14 -21.83 14.42
N LEU A 12 1.41 -21.82 14.00
CA LEU A 12 1.92 -20.82 13.06
C LEU A 12 1.38 -21.01 11.63
N LEU A 13 1.02 -22.24 11.23
CA LEU A 13 0.47 -22.53 9.90
C LEU A 13 -0.86 -21.79 9.61
N PRO A 14 -1.89 -21.84 10.47
CA PRO A 14 -3.11 -21.05 10.27
C PRO A 14 -2.85 -19.54 10.33
N VAL A 15 -1.93 -19.08 11.19
CA VAL A 15 -1.52 -17.67 11.26
C VAL A 15 -0.89 -17.20 9.94
N TRP A 16 -0.03 -18.02 9.35
CA TRP A 16 0.58 -17.73 8.05
C TRP A 16 -0.46 -17.61 6.93
N ILE A 17 -1.47 -18.49 6.90
CA ILE A 17 -2.57 -18.43 5.93
C ILE A 17 -3.35 -17.12 6.05
N ILE A 18 -3.65 -16.66 7.28
CA ILE A 18 -4.33 -15.37 7.51
C ILE A 18 -3.47 -14.21 7.00
N LEU A 19 -2.16 -14.23 7.25
CA LEU A 19 -1.21 -13.24 6.74
C LEU A 19 -1.18 -13.22 5.19
N VAL A 20 -1.30 -14.38 4.53
CA VAL A 20 -1.38 -14.47 3.06
C VAL A 20 -2.63 -13.76 2.55
N LEU A 21 -3.79 -14.06 3.14
CA LEU A 21 -5.06 -13.47 2.76
C LEU A 21 -5.05 -11.95 2.99
N LEU A 22 -4.54 -11.51 4.15
CA LEU A 22 -4.44 -10.09 4.47
C LEU A 22 -3.51 -9.36 3.49
N SER A 23 -2.33 -9.90 3.22
CA SER A 23 -1.40 -9.36 2.22
C SER A 23 -2.11 -9.21 0.87
N LEU A 24 -2.78 -10.27 0.40
CA LEU A 24 -3.50 -10.26 -0.88
C LEU A 24 -4.59 -9.17 -0.93
N CYS A 25 -5.41 -9.04 0.12
CA CYS A 25 -6.42 -7.99 0.20
C CYS A 25 -5.79 -6.60 0.15
N ILE A 26 -4.72 -6.36 0.91
CA ILE A 26 -4.02 -5.07 0.91
C ILE A 26 -3.44 -4.77 -0.48
N LYS A 27 -2.78 -5.73 -1.13
CA LYS A 27 -2.25 -5.54 -2.50
C LYS A 27 -3.32 -5.10 -3.47
N LEU A 28 -4.47 -5.77 -3.45
CA LEU A 28 -5.59 -5.46 -4.33
C LEU A 28 -6.12 -4.05 -4.07
N THR A 29 -6.29 -3.67 -2.80
CA THR A 29 -6.75 -2.33 -2.42
C THR A 29 -5.76 -1.24 -2.83
N VAL A 30 -4.47 -1.41 -2.54
CA VAL A 30 -3.42 -0.44 -2.90
C VAL A 30 -3.29 -0.31 -4.41
N ASN A 31 -3.37 -1.42 -5.15
CA ASN A 31 -3.29 -1.39 -6.61
C ASN A 31 -4.50 -0.72 -7.25
N LEU A 32 -5.72 -1.01 -6.78
CA LEU A 32 -6.94 -0.33 -7.22
C LEU A 32 -6.88 1.17 -6.93
N TYR A 33 -6.49 1.53 -5.70
CA TYR A 33 -6.31 2.93 -5.33
C TYR A 33 -5.25 3.60 -6.20
N GLY A 34 -4.14 2.92 -6.48
CA GLY A 34 -3.09 3.45 -7.34
C GLY A 34 -3.50 3.63 -8.79
N PHE A 35 -4.31 2.72 -9.32
CA PHE A 35 -4.89 2.89 -10.65
C PHE A 35 -5.83 4.10 -10.71
N VAL A 36 -6.77 4.22 -9.76
CA VAL A 36 -7.70 5.36 -9.68
C VAL A 36 -6.96 6.67 -9.47
N LYS A 37 -5.99 6.70 -8.56
CA LYS A 37 -5.11 7.85 -8.32
C LYS A 37 -4.37 8.23 -9.58
N GLY A 38 -3.86 7.26 -10.35
CA GLY A 38 -3.16 7.52 -11.61
C GLY A 38 -4.02 8.31 -12.60
N ILE A 39 -5.28 7.89 -12.79
CA ILE A 39 -6.24 8.60 -13.65
C ILE A 39 -6.55 10.00 -13.09
N PHE A 40 -6.83 10.08 -11.79
CA PHE A 40 -7.17 11.34 -11.13
C PHE A 40 -6.02 12.35 -11.17
N SER A 41 -4.78 11.87 -11.01
CA SER A 41 -3.55 12.66 -11.08
C SER A 41 -3.32 13.23 -12.48
N PHE A 42 -3.61 12.45 -13.53
CA PHE A 42 -3.55 12.95 -14.91
C PHE A 42 -4.54 14.09 -15.13
N LEU A 43 -5.77 13.96 -14.64
CA LEU A 43 -6.78 15.01 -14.71
C LEU A 43 -6.37 16.26 -13.91
N LEU A 44 -5.80 16.07 -12.72
CA LEU A 44 -5.35 17.18 -11.88
C LEU A 44 -4.18 17.94 -12.50
N ILE A 45 -3.22 17.26 -13.12
CA ILE A 45 -2.12 17.92 -13.86
C ILE A 45 -2.67 18.74 -15.02
N LEU A 46 -3.63 18.20 -15.78
CA LEU A 46 -4.27 18.92 -16.88
C LEU A 46 -4.99 20.18 -16.37
N LEU A 47 -5.67 20.07 -15.23
CA LEU A 47 -6.35 21.18 -14.58
C LEU A 47 -5.37 22.24 -14.06
N ILE A 48 -4.22 21.83 -13.50
CA ILE A 48 -3.15 22.74 -13.08
C ILE A 48 -2.64 23.56 -14.28
N ILE A 49 -2.33 22.89 -15.40
CA ILE A 49 -1.86 23.57 -16.62
C ILE A 49 -2.93 24.54 -17.13
N GLY A 50 -4.19 24.12 -17.20
CA GLY A 50 -5.30 24.99 -17.61
C GLY A 50 -5.46 26.22 -16.72
N THR A 51 -5.30 26.05 -15.40
CA THR A 51 -5.37 27.14 -14.43
C THR A 51 -4.22 28.15 -14.62
N ILE A 52 -3.00 27.67 -14.83
CA ILE A 52 -1.82 28.52 -15.06
C ILE A 52 -1.97 29.34 -16.35
N VAL A 53 -2.45 28.70 -17.43
CA VAL A 53 -2.53 29.33 -18.76
C VAL A 53 -3.72 30.29 -18.86
N CYS A 54 -4.91 29.90 -18.40
CA CYS A 54 -6.11 30.72 -18.57
C CYS A 54 -6.29 31.79 -17.48
N TYR A 55 -5.96 31.48 -16.23
CA TYR A 55 -6.30 32.34 -15.08
C TYR A 55 -5.07 32.94 -14.40
N GLN A 56 -3.87 32.37 -14.59
CA GLN A 56 -2.64 32.79 -13.90
C GLN A 56 -2.79 32.79 -12.36
N ASP A 57 -3.74 32.02 -11.83
CA ASP A 57 -4.04 31.96 -10.40
C ASP A 57 -3.12 30.96 -9.70
N TRP A 58 -2.10 31.49 -9.02
CA TRP A 58 -1.11 30.70 -8.30
C TRP A 58 -1.65 30.07 -7.00
N ILE A 59 -2.70 30.64 -6.41
CA ILE A 59 -3.30 30.11 -5.17
C ILE A 59 -4.05 28.82 -5.50
N GLN A 60 -4.84 28.82 -6.57
CA GLN A 60 -5.56 27.62 -7.01
C GLN A 60 -4.59 26.50 -7.39
N VAL A 61 -3.49 26.82 -8.07
CA VAL A 61 -2.44 25.85 -8.42
C VAL A 61 -1.80 25.25 -7.16
N ALA A 62 -1.51 26.07 -6.14
CA ALA A 62 -0.96 25.59 -4.88
C ALA A 62 -1.92 24.63 -4.17
N VAL A 63 -3.22 24.92 -4.15
CA VAL A 63 -4.25 24.03 -3.56
C VAL A 63 -4.31 22.69 -4.31
N LEU A 64 -4.32 22.72 -5.64
CA LEU A 64 -4.34 21.51 -6.48
C LEU A 64 -3.10 20.64 -6.25
N LEU A 65 -1.92 21.26 -6.13
CA LEU A 65 -0.68 20.56 -5.79
C LEU A 65 -0.72 19.93 -4.40
N CYS A 66 -1.24 20.64 -3.39
CA CYS A 66 -1.40 20.09 -2.04
C CYS A 66 -2.30 18.84 -2.03
N ILE A 67 -3.38 18.82 -2.81
CA ILE A 67 -4.26 17.66 -2.94
C ILE A 67 -3.52 16.48 -3.57
N GLU A 68 -2.76 16.70 -4.64
CA GLU A 68 -1.96 15.66 -5.27
C GLU A 68 -0.91 15.06 -4.33
N ILE A 69 -0.21 15.91 -3.58
CA ILE A 69 0.79 15.48 -2.60
C ILE A 69 0.14 14.66 -1.48
N ALA A 70 -1.01 15.11 -0.96
CA ALA A 70 -1.75 14.39 0.07
C ALA A 70 -2.22 13.02 -0.44
N ALA A 71 -2.78 12.94 -1.65
CA ALA A 71 -3.20 11.69 -2.26
C ALA A 71 -2.02 10.73 -2.50
N PHE A 72 -0.87 11.26 -2.91
CA PHE A 72 0.36 10.49 -3.05
C PHE A 72 0.84 9.92 -1.71
N LEU A 73 0.82 10.72 -0.63
CA LEU A 73 1.22 10.26 0.70
C LEU A 73 0.33 9.11 1.20
N ILE A 74 -0.99 9.19 0.99
CA ILE A 74 -1.92 8.11 1.37
C ILE A 74 -1.56 6.81 0.64
N LEU A 75 -1.31 6.88 -0.68
CA LEU A 75 -0.90 5.73 -1.48
C LEU A 75 0.44 5.16 -1.00
N PHE A 76 1.40 6.05 -0.70
CA PHE A 76 2.72 5.69 -0.22
C PHE A 76 2.65 4.92 1.11
N PHE A 77 1.86 5.40 2.07
CA PHE A 77 1.65 4.67 3.33
C PHE A 77 0.94 3.33 3.12
N GLY A 78 -0.03 3.26 2.19
CA GLY A 78 -0.68 1.99 1.82
C GLY A 78 0.32 0.97 1.29
N CYS A 79 1.19 1.38 0.36
CA CYS A 79 2.27 0.54 -0.17
C CYS A 79 3.29 0.15 0.91
N PHE A 80 3.61 1.06 1.83
CA PHE A 80 4.50 0.75 2.94
C PHE A 80 3.94 -0.36 3.85
N ILE A 81 2.64 -0.29 4.17
CA ILE A 81 1.95 -1.32 4.96
C ILE A 81 1.96 -2.65 4.21
N GLU A 82 1.69 -2.64 2.91
CA GLU A 82 1.76 -3.84 2.06
C GLU A 82 3.12 -4.53 2.17
N VAL A 83 4.21 -3.77 1.98
CA VAL A 83 5.58 -4.28 2.07
C VAL A 83 5.89 -4.78 3.47
N ALA A 84 5.48 -4.06 4.52
CA ALA A 84 5.70 -4.47 5.91
C ALA A 84 4.99 -5.78 6.25
N VAL A 85 3.75 -5.96 5.77
CA VAL A 85 2.99 -7.21 5.94
C VAL A 85 3.65 -8.36 5.17
N ASP A 86 4.13 -8.12 3.96
CA ASP A 86 4.87 -9.12 3.19
C ASP A 86 6.18 -9.54 3.86
N MET A 87 6.92 -8.59 4.45
CA MET A 87 8.13 -8.90 5.24
C MET A 87 7.80 -9.72 6.48
N LEU A 88 6.71 -9.37 7.19
CA LEU A 88 6.25 -10.14 8.35
C LEU A 88 5.86 -11.56 7.95
N ARG A 89 5.13 -11.71 6.85
CA ARG A 89 4.76 -13.01 6.27
C ARG A 89 6.01 -13.83 5.93
N GLY A 90 7.02 -13.24 5.30
CA GLY A 90 8.29 -13.90 5.00
C GLY A 90 8.97 -14.42 6.25
N ARG A 91 9.08 -13.60 7.31
CA ARG A 91 9.65 -14.03 8.60
C ARG A 91 8.86 -15.16 9.27
N VAL A 92 7.54 -15.18 9.16
CA VAL A 92 6.70 -16.28 9.67
C VAL A 92 6.94 -17.55 8.84
N ALA A 93 7.10 -17.44 7.53
CA ALA A 93 7.44 -18.56 6.65
C ALA A 93 8.81 -19.15 6.98
N ASP A 94 9.82 -18.30 7.20
CA ASP A 94 11.17 -18.75 7.55
C ASP A 94 11.19 -19.48 8.90
N ARG A 95 10.44 -18.99 9.90
CA ARG A 95 10.27 -19.70 11.18
C ARG A 95 9.56 -21.05 11.01
N LEU A 96 8.57 -21.14 10.13
CA LEU A 96 7.91 -22.40 9.79
C LEU A 96 8.85 -23.41 9.11
N LEU A 97 9.74 -22.93 8.22
CA LEU A 97 10.67 -23.76 7.45
C LEU A 97 11.97 -24.12 8.17
N SER A 98 12.39 -23.34 9.17
CA SER A 98 13.55 -23.69 10.00
C SER A 98 13.33 -25.04 10.73
N TRP A 99 14.30 -25.96 10.62
CA TRP A 99 14.29 -27.31 11.20
C TRP A 99 15.01 -27.33 12.55
#